data_AF-A0A4D6XQC2-F1
#
_entry.id   AF-A0A4D6XQC2-F1
#
_cell.length_a   1.000
_cell.length_b   1.000
_cell.length_c   1.000
_cell.angle_alpha   90.00
_cell.angle_beta   90.00
_cell.angle_gamma   90.00
#
_symmetry.space_group_name_H-M   'P 1'
#
loop_
_entity.id
_entity.type
_entity.pdbx_description
1 polymer ?
#
loop_
_entity_poly.entity_id
_entity_poly.type
_entity_poly.pdbx_seq_one_letter_code
_entity_poly.pdbx_strand_id
1 'polypeptide(L)'
;MLKLVKIFTDGSCLGNPGSGGYAAILRYKVKEKILTSGFFLTTNNRMELMAIVYGLESLKQPCIVEVFTDSNYVKQGVTKWIYQWKKKKRKI
;
A
#
# COMPACT_ATOMS: atom_id res chain seq x y z
N MET A 1 -13.43 2.88 21.46
CA MET A 1 -12.76 3.93 20.68
C MET A 1 -11.86 3.28 19.64
N LEU A 2 -11.84 3.75 18.39
CA LEU A 2 -10.99 3.19 17.33
C LEU A 2 -9.51 3.49 17.60
N LYS A 3 -8.62 2.56 17.21
CA LYS A 3 -7.16 2.74 17.30
C LYS A 3 -6.70 3.60 16.12
N LEU A 4 -5.83 4.59 16.37
CA LEU A 4 -5.13 5.35 15.32
C LEU A 4 -3.81 4.64 14.98
N VAL A 5 -3.67 4.16 13.75
CA VAL A 5 -2.47 3.46 13.26
C VAL A 5 -1.86 4.26 12.12
N LYS A 6 -0.53 4.46 12.18
CA LYS A 6 0.22 5.06 11.08
C LYS A 6 0.85 3.96 10.24
N ILE A 7 0.74 4.03 8.92
CA ILE A 7 1.36 3.09 8.00
C ILE A 7 2.25 3.86 7.04
N PHE A 8 3.54 3.52 6.98
CA PHE A 8 4.49 4.05 6.02
C PHE A 8 4.76 2.99 4.98
N THR A 9 4.67 3.33 3.70
CA THR A 9 4.74 2.34 2.62
C THR A 9 5.66 2.78 1.51
N ASP A 10 6.45 1.84 1.01
CA ASP A 10 7.31 2.01 -0.16
C ASP A 10 7.35 0.71 -0.98
N GLY A 11 7.64 0.83 -2.27
CA GLY A 11 7.77 -0.28 -3.20
C GLY A 11 8.74 0.04 -4.32
N SER A 12 9.63 -0.90 -4.64
CA SER A 12 10.69 -0.70 -5.62
C SER A 12 10.89 -1.93 -6.50
N CYS A 13 11.36 -1.72 -7.73
CA CYS A 13 11.78 -2.76 -8.64
C CYS A 13 13.13 -2.47 -9.32
N LEU A 14 13.93 -3.52 -9.48
CA LEU A 14 15.09 -3.58 -10.34
C LEU A 14 14.63 -3.93 -11.78
N GLY A 15 14.32 -2.90 -12.56
CA GLY A 15 13.69 -3.03 -13.88
C GLY A 15 12.16 -2.97 -13.82
N ASN A 16 11.50 -2.67 -14.95
CA ASN A 16 10.05 -2.45 -14.98
C ASN A 16 9.40 -3.03 -16.25
N PRO A 17 9.15 -4.36 -16.30
CA PRO A 17 9.14 -5.30 -15.18
C PRO A 17 10.51 -5.86 -14.81
N GLY A 18 10.65 -6.35 -13.58
CA GLY A 18 11.85 -6.97 -13.04
C GLY A 18 11.65 -7.46 -11.61
N SER A 19 12.73 -7.90 -10.95
CA SER A 19 12.66 -8.30 -9.53
C SER A 19 12.39 -7.08 -8.66
N GLY A 20 11.46 -7.19 -7.72
CA GLY A 20 11.06 -6.06 -6.89
C GLY A 20 10.53 -6.48 -5.55
N GLY A 21 10.31 -5.51 -4.67
CA GLY A 21 9.82 -5.76 -3.33
C GLY A 21 9.06 -4.57 -2.78
N TYR A 22 8.35 -4.81 -1.70
CA TYR A 22 7.62 -3.78 -0.97
C TYR A 22 7.98 -3.81 0.51
N ALA A 23 7.77 -2.67 1.16
CA ALA A 23 7.86 -2.54 2.60
C ALA A 23 6.67 -1.73 3.15
N ALA A 24 6.13 -2.16 4.28
CA ALA A 24 5.14 -1.41 5.04
C ALA A 24 5.48 -1.43 6.54
N ILE A 25 5.57 -0.25 7.13
CA ILE A 25 5.84 -0.07 8.55
C ILE A 25 4.56 0.41 9.22
N LEU A 26 4.00 -0.41 10.11
CA LEU A 26 2.84 -0.08 10.92
C LEU A 26 3.27 0.38 12.31
N ARG A 27 2.85 1.57 12.71
CA ARG A 27 3.15 2.14 14.03
C ARG A 27 1.87 2.38 14.81
N TYR A 28 1.81 1.82 16.01
CA TYR A 28 0.73 2.04 16.98
C TYR A 28 1.33 2.28 18.37
N LYS A 29 1.16 3.51 18.88
CA LYS A 29 1.83 3.96 20.11
C LYS A 29 3.35 3.75 20.00
N VAL A 30 3.93 2.97 20.90
CA VAL A 30 5.36 2.61 20.93
C VAL A 30 5.69 1.34 20.16
N LYS A 31 4.68 0.65 19.61
CA LYS A 31 4.88 -0.60 18.88
C LYS A 31 5.01 -0.33 17.40
N GLU A 32 5.98 -0.99 16.80
CA GLU A 32 6.20 -0.99 15.36
C GLU A 32 6.17 -2.42 14.83
N LYS A 33 5.60 -2.60 13.64
CA LYS A 33 5.59 -3.86 12.90
C LYS A 33 6.01 -3.57 11.47
N ILE A 34 7.02 -4.28 11.00
CA ILE A 34 7.55 -4.15 9.66
C ILE A 34 7.05 -5.36 8.83
N LEU A 35 6.54 -5.09 7.65
CA LEU A 35 6.13 -6.08 6.65
C LEU A 35 6.99 -5.87 5.41
N THR A 36 7.64 -6.92 4.92
CA THR A 36 8.40 -6.87 3.68
C THR A 36 8.24 -8.17 2.92
N SER A 37 8.31 -8.10 1.59
CA SER A 37 8.42 -9.28 0.73
C SER A 37 9.00 -8.89 -0.63
N GLY A 38 9.53 -9.88 -1.34
CA GLY A 38 10.09 -9.75 -2.68
C GLY A 38 9.40 -10.66 -3.69
N PHE A 39 9.42 -10.25 -4.95
CA PHE A 39 8.87 -10.97 -6.09
C PHE A 39 9.88 -10.99 -7.23
N PHE A 40 10.06 -12.15 -7.87
CA PHE A 40 11.02 -12.32 -8.95
C PHE A 40 10.70 -11.49 -10.20
N LEU A 41 9.41 -11.28 -10.50
CA LEU A 41 8.95 -10.54 -11.66
C LEU A 41 7.71 -9.70 -11.33
N THR A 42 7.86 -8.39 -11.27
CA THR A 42 6.80 -7.42 -10.93
C THR A 42 7.16 -6.03 -11.48
N THR A 43 6.34 -5.02 -11.19
CA THR A 43 6.55 -3.61 -11.59
C THR A 43 6.55 -2.69 -10.38
N ASN A 44 7.13 -1.50 -10.53
CA ASN A 44 7.24 -0.54 -9.43
C ASN A 44 5.86 -0.21 -8.84
N ASN A 45 4.92 0.16 -9.71
CA ASN A 45 3.55 0.50 -9.34
C ASN A 45 2.81 -0.64 -8.64
N ARG A 46 3.10 -1.90 -9.01
CA ARG A 46 2.54 -3.06 -8.29
C ARG A 46 3.09 -3.12 -6.88
N MET A 47 4.39 -2.96 -6.68
CA MET A 47 5.00 -3.02 -5.35
C MET A 47 4.52 -1.88 -4.44
N GLU A 48 4.41 -0.67 -4.96
CA GLU A 48 3.84 0.48 -4.23
C GLU A 48 2.40 0.18 -3.75
N LEU A 49 1.57 -0.43 -4.61
CA LEU A 49 0.22 -0.85 -4.21
C LEU A 49 0.24 -2.01 -3.20
N MET A 50 1.08 -3.02 -3.39
CA MET A 50 1.15 -4.18 -2.50
C MET A 50 1.54 -3.79 -1.08
N ALA A 51 2.42 -2.80 -0.92
CA ALA A 51 2.78 -2.25 0.38
C ALA A 51 1.55 -1.79 1.18
N ILE A 52 0.64 -1.07 0.52
CA ILE A 52 -0.59 -0.54 1.13
C ILE A 52 -1.58 -1.66 1.42
N VAL A 53 -1.78 -2.57 0.46
CA VAL A 53 -2.70 -3.70 0.61
C VAL A 53 -2.30 -4.54 1.82
N TYR A 54 -1.06 -5.02 1.88
CA TYR A 54 -0.60 -5.83 2.99
C TYR A 54 -0.52 -5.06 4.31
N GLY A 55 -0.21 -3.76 4.27
CA GLY A 55 -0.30 -2.89 5.43
C GLY A 55 -1.70 -2.90 6.03
N LEU A 56 -2.72 -2.63 5.21
CA LEU A 56 -4.12 -2.58 5.65
C LEU A 56 -4.67 -3.96 6.03
N GLU A 57 -4.39 -5.01 5.26
CA GLU A 57 -4.85 -6.38 5.54
C GLU A 57 -4.29 -6.94 6.85
N SER A 58 -3.13 -6.45 7.31
CA SER A 58 -2.55 -6.90 8.57
C SER A 58 -3.28 -6.38 9.82
N LEU A 59 -4.21 -5.44 9.67
CA LEU A 59 -5.03 -4.90 10.76
C LEU A 59 -6.13 -5.90 11.14
N LYS A 60 -6.07 -6.40 12.37
CA LYS A 60 -7.00 -7.44 12.87
C LYS A 60 -8.39 -6.92 13.27
N GLN A 61 -8.60 -5.60 13.19
CA GLN A 61 -9.82 -4.93 13.62
C GLN A 61 -9.93 -3.57 12.93
N PRO A 62 -11.14 -2.97 12.87
CA PRO A 62 -11.32 -1.61 12.39
C PRO A 62 -10.44 -0.61 13.14
N CYS A 63 -9.74 0.23 12.38
CA CYS A 63 -8.84 1.28 12.88
C CYS A 63 -9.05 2.56 12.08
N ILE A 64 -8.70 3.70 12.68
CA ILE A 64 -8.43 4.93 11.93
C ILE A 64 -6.98 4.80 11.45
N VAL A 65 -6.74 4.99 10.16
CA VAL A 65 -5.43 4.74 9.55
C VAL A 65 -4.94 5.99 8.82
N GLU A 66 -3.72 6.41 9.14
CA GLU A 66 -2.97 7.40 8.37
C GLU A 66 -1.93 6.67 7.52
N VAL A 67 -2.05 6.76 6.19
CA VAL A 67 -1.10 6.13 5.26
C VAL A 67 -0.18 7.21 4.70
N PHE A 68 1.13 6.97 4.81
CA PHE A 68 2.20 7.81 4.32
C PHE A 68 2.90 7.08 3.16
N THR A 69 2.85 7.68 1.99
CA THR A 69 3.49 7.18 0.77
C THR A 69 3.89 8.37 -0.10
N ASP A 70 5.00 8.23 -0.81
CA ASP A 70 5.45 9.14 -1.86
C ASP A 70 5.05 8.67 -3.27
N SER A 71 4.39 7.50 -3.39
CA SER A 71 3.91 6.97 -4.67
C SER A 71 2.88 7.89 -5.30
N ASN A 72 3.26 8.50 -6.43
CA ASN A 72 2.34 9.24 -7.29
C ASN A 72 1.26 8.32 -7.87
N TYR A 73 1.58 7.06 -8.15
CA TYR A 73 0.64 6.09 -8.70
C TYR A 73 -0.51 5.81 -7.73
N VAL A 74 -0.17 5.51 -6.46
CA VAL A 74 -1.16 5.34 -5.39
C VAL A 74 -1.98 6.62 -5.21
N LYS A 75 -1.30 7.77 -5.08
CA LYS A 75 -1.96 9.06 -4.87
C LYS A 75 -3.01 9.33 -5.95
N GLN A 76 -2.66 9.14 -7.22
CA GLN A 76 -3.60 9.32 -8.33
C GLN A 76 -4.71 8.26 -8.33
N GLY A 77 -4.37 7.01 -7.98
CA GLY A 77 -5.34 5.92 -7.83
C GLY A 77 -6.44 6.25 -6.83
N VAL A 78 -6.06 6.66 -5.62
CA VAL A 78 -7.01 6.94 -4.53
C VAL A 78 -7.77 8.24 -4.75
N THR A 79 -7.11 9.30 -5.26
CA THR A 79 -7.75 10.62 -5.37
C THR A 79 -8.58 10.81 -6.65
N LYS A 80 -8.26 10.10 -7.74
CA LYS A 80 -8.88 10.33 -9.06
C LYS A 80 -9.48 9.07 -9.64
N TRP A 81 -8.68 8.03 -9.85
CA TRP A 81 -9.07 6.92 -10.72
C TRP A 81 -10.10 6.00 -10.10
N ILE A 82 -10.01 5.70 -8.80
CA ILE A 82 -10.91 4.77 -8.13
C ILE A 82 -12.39 5.20 -8.23
N TYR A 83 -12.66 6.50 -8.15
CA TYR A 83 -14.02 7.03 -8.29
C TYR A 83 -14.56 6.80 -9.71
N GLN A 84 -13.72 7.03 -10.72
CA GLN A 84 -14.08 6.79 -12.12
C GLN A 84 -14.28 5.30 -12.40
N TRP A 85 -13.44 4.42 -11.85
CA TRP A 85 -13.55 2.97 -12.03
C TRP A 85 -14.83 2.42 -11.40
N LYS A 86 -15.15 2.85 -10.17
CA LYS A 86 -16.41 2.49 -9.49
C LYS A 86 -17.63 2.97 -10.29
N LYS A 87 -17.60 4.21 -10.78
CA LYS A 87 -18.69 4.78 -11.58
C LYS A 87 -18.89 4.05 -12.92
N LYS A 88 -17.81 3.70 -13.60
CA LYS A 88 -17.86 3.02 -14.91
C LYS A 88 -18.19 1.52 -14.83
N LYS A 89 -18.51 0.95 -13.64
CA LYS A 89 -18.63 -0.50 -13.40
C LYS A 89 -17.53 -1.26 -14.13
N ARG A 90 -16.29 -0.78 -14.03
CA ARG A 90 -15.17 -1.41 -14.72
C ARG A 90 -15.19 -2.89 -14.29
N LYS A 91 -15.32 -3.82 -15.25
CA LYS A 91 -15.18 -5.25 -14.98
C LYS A 91 -13.77 -5.42 -14.40
N ILE A 92 -13.69 -5.52 -13.07
CA ILE A 92 -12.49 -5.93 -12.34
C ILE A 92 -12.32 -7.43 -12.61
#